data_AF-A0A7C4S7L2-F1
#
_entry.id   AF-A0A7C4S7L2-F1
#
_cell.length_a   1.000
_cell.length_b   1.000
_cell.length_c   1.000
_cell.angle_alpha   90.00
_cell.angle_beta   90.00
_cell.angle_gamma   90.00
#
_symmetry.space_group_name_H-M   'P 1'
#
loop_
_entity.id
_entity.type
_entity.pdbx_description
1 polymer ?
#
loop_
_entity_poly.entity_id
_entity_poly.type
_entity_poly.pdbx_seq_one_letter_code
_entity_poly.pdbx_strand_id
1 'polypeptide(L)'
;MKDSVDLAIPLNEIRLDLPLDCIKDYLELTNNKNNGRYDRRLREHLSHLANVIYVDARRSVLKPSSEKIINTATIEPKKKALYKLRVEIIKILKNAWRAINEVSDRLAGR
;
A
#
# COMPACT_ATOMS: atom_id res chain seq x y z
N MET A 1 4.96 -12.60 -7.10
CA MET A 1 5.71 -11.97 -5.99
C MET A 1 7.04 -12.68 -5.79
N LYS A 2 8.02 -12.39 -6.66
CA LYS A 2 9.41 -12.33 -6.18
C LYS A 2 9.53 -11.00 -5.43
N ASP A 3 10.55 -10.83 -4.60
CA ASP A 3 10.97 -9.52 -4.07
C ASP A 3 10.26 -9.03 -2.80
N SER A 4 10.72 -9.56 -1.65
CA SER A 4 10.65 -8.86 -0.36
C SER A 4 11.22 -7.43 -0.44
N VAL A 5 12.09 -7.18 -1.42
CA VAL A 5 12.69 -5.87 -1.74
C VAL A 5 11.64 -4.86 -2.20
N ASP A 6 10.67 -5.27 -3.02
CA ASP A 6 9.61 -4.38 -3.54
C ASP A 6 8.64 -3.92 -2.45
N LEU A 7 8.54 -4.67 -1.35
CA LEU A 7 7.78 -4.29 -0.16
C LEU A 7 8.62 -3.55 0.88
N ALA A 8 9.93 -3.81 0.94
CA ALA A 8 10.86 -3.17 1.87
C ALA A 8 11.10 -1.69 1.54
N ILE A 9 11.16 -1.32 0.26
CA ILE A 9 11.33 0.08 -0.18
C ILE A 9 10.14 0.94 0.31
N PRO A 10 8.86 0.58 0.06
CA PRO A 10 7.73 1.28 0.64
C PRO A 10 7.73 1.32 2.17
N LEU A 11 8.18 0.26 2.84
CA LEU A 11 8.18 0.19 4.31
C LEU A 11 9.17 1.16 4.96
N ASN A 12 10.31 1.42 4.32
CA ASN A 12 11.33 2.35 4.82
C ASN A 12 11.11 3.79 4.36
N GLU A 13 10.50 4.01 3.19
CA GLU A 13 10.31 5.34 2.62
C GLU A 13 8.94 5.97 2.95
N ILE A 14 7.90 5.16 3.20
CA ILE A 14 6.61 5.68 3.66
C ILE A 14 6.73 6.03 5.14
N ARG A 15 6.33 7.27 5.48
CA ARG A 15 6.10 7.71 6.85
C ARG A 15 4.87 7.01 7.48
N LEU A 16 5.01 5.72 7.75
CA LEU A 16 3.95 4.84 8.29
C LEU A 16 3.58 5.20 9.74
N ASP A 17 4.38 6.03 10.40
CA ASP A 17 4.08 6.71 11.67
C ASP A 17 2.87 7.65 11.56
N LEU A 18 2.70 8.32 10.41
CA LEU A 18 1.67 9.33 10.21
C LEU A 18 0.25 8.75 10.09
N PRO A 19 -0.80 9.52 10.40
CA PRO A 19 -2.19 9.13 10.12
C PRO A 19 -2.40 8.75 8.64
N LEU A 20 -3.33 7.83 8.38
CA LEU A 20 -3.58 7.30 7.02
C LEU A 20 -3.92 8.42 6.03
N ASP A 21 -4.67 9.44 6.44
CA ASP A 21 -5.03 10.54 5.56
C ASP A 21 -3.83 11.43 5.22
N CYS A 22 -2.91 11.64 6.17
CA CYS A 22 -1.63 12.31 5.89
C CYS A 22 -0.77 11.52 4.90
N ILE A 23 -0.75 10.18 5.00
CA ILE A 23 -0.01 9.33 4.05
C ILE A 23 -0.66 9.40 2.66
N LYS A 24 -1.99 9.36 2.58
CA LYS A 24 -2.71 9.50 1.31
C LYS A 24 -2.42 10.86 0.66
N ASP A 25 -2.43 11.94 1.44
CA ASP A 25 -2.07 13.27 0.97
C ASP A 25 -0.63 13.30 0.44
N TYR A 26 0.32 12.73 1.17
CA TYR A 26 1.74 12.64 0.76
C TYR A 26 1.96 11.85 -0.54
N LEU A 27 1.05 10.93 -0.87
CA LEU A 27 1.13 10.07 -2.05
C LEU A 27 0.22 10.52 -3.20
N GLU A 28 -0.38 11.72 -3.11
CA GLU A 28 -1.39 12.24 -4.04
C GLU A 28 -2.54 11.25 -4.28
N LEU A 29 -2.98 10.57 -3.21
CA LEU A 29 -4.16 9.72 -3.20
C LEU A 29 -5.41 10.46 -2.72
N THR A 30 -5.32 11.75 -2.46
CA THR A 30 -6.45 12.64 -2.26
C THR A 30 -6.45 13.71 -3.36
N ASN A 31 -7.61 14.30 -3.61
CA ASN A 31 -7.74 15.40 -4.59
C ASN A 31 -7.07 16.70 -4.12
N ASN A 32 -6.42 16.69 -2.95
CA ASN A 32 -5.78 17.86 -2.40
C ASN A 32 -4.38 17.98 -3.00
N LYS A 33 -4.22 18.96 -3.91
CA LYS A 33 -2.94 19.32 -4.50
C LYS A 33 -2.06 20.02 -3.44
N ASN A 34 -1.54 19.28 -2.48
CA ASN A 34 -0.56 19.77 -1.52
C ASN A 34 0.81 20.08 -2.16
N ASN A 35 0.98 21.30 -2.66
CA ASN A 35 2.20 22.14 -2.56
C ASN A 35 3.59 21.46 -2.51
N GLY A 36 3.87 20.48 -3.39
CA GLY A 36 5.23 20.26 -3.90
C GLY A 36 6.23 19.51 -3.02
N ARG A 37 5.80 18.66 -2.06
CA ARG A 37 6.70 17.72 -1.35
C ARG A 37 6.24 16.29 -1.46
N TYR A 38 6.13 15.81 -2.69
CA TYR A 38 5.74 14.43 -2.99
C TYR A 38 6.95 13.61 -3.37
N ASP A 39 7.06 12.40 -2.83
CA ASP A 39 8.04 11.44 -3.31
C ASP A 39 7.52 10.76 -4.58
N ARG A 40 8.00 11.25 -5.72
CA ARG A 40 7.67 10.72 -7.04
C ARG A 40 8.05 9.23 -7.17
N ARG A 41 9.21 8.83 -6.65
CA ARG A 41 9.69 7.45 -6.77
C ARG A 41 8.79 6.49 -6.00
N LEU A 42 8.39 6.90 -4.81
CA LEU A 42 7.51 6.12 -3.96
C LEU A 42 6.11 5.96 -4.58
N ARG A 43 5.58 7.03 -5.19
CA ARG A 43 4.32 6.95 -5.94
C ARG A 43 4.42 6.02 -7.14
N GLU A 44 5.52 6.05 -7.88
CA GLU A 44 5.77 5.15 -9.01
C GLU A 44 5.86 3.69 -8.55
N HIS A 45 6.55 3.40 -7.45
CA HIS A 45 6.62 2.06 -6.85
C HIS A 45 5.22 1.57 -6.42
N LEU A 46 4.47 2.40 -5.69
CA LEU A 46 3.11 2.06 -5.26
C LEU A 46 2.20 1.80 -6.47
N SER A 47 2.39 2.56 -7.55
CA SER A 47 1.65 2.40 -8.80
C SER A 47 2.01 1.10 -9.50
N HIS A 48 3.29 0.75 -9.55
CA HIS A 48 3.78 -0.49 -10.13
C HIS A 48 3.23 -1.70 -9.36
N LEU A 49 3.39 -1.70 -8.03
CA LEU A 49 2.90 -2.76 -7.16
C LEU A 49 1.39 -2.95 -7.28
N ALA A 50 0.61 -1.86 -7.27
CA ALA A 50 -0.84 -1.94 -7.46
C ALA A 50 -1.22 -2.53 -8.84
N ASN A 51 -0.44 -2.24 -9.88
CA ASN A 51 -0.68 -2.78 -11.21
C ASN A 51 -0.33 -4.27 -11.31
N VAL A 52 0.76 -4.71 -10.67
CA VAL A 52 1.11 -6.13 -10.56
C VAL A 52 0.01 -6.90 -9.83
N ILE A 53 -0.43 -6.40 -8.68
CA ILE A 53 -1.52 -7.01 -7.91
C ILE A 53 -2.83 -7.04 -8.72
N TYR A 54 -3.15 -5.98 -9.46
CA TYR A 54 -4.32 -5.95 -10.33
C TYR A 54 -4.28 -7.03 -11.41
N VAL A 55 -3.12 -7.22 -12.06
CA VAL A 55 -2.93 -8.25 -13.09
C VAL A 55 -3.00 -9.65 -12.48
N ASP A 56 -2.32 -9.88 -11.36
CA ASP A 56 -2.32 -11.18 -10.67
C ASP A 56 -3.72 -11.55 -10.16
N ALA A 57 -4.48 -10.59 -9.64
CA ALA A 57 -5.86 -10.77 -9.21
C ALA A 57 -6.76 -11.20 -10.36
N ARG A 58 -6.64 -10.56 -11.54
CA ARG A 58 -7.44 -10.89 -12.73
C ARG A 58 -7.02 -12.18 -13.41
N ARG A 59 -5.78 -12.63 -13.21
CA ARG A 59 -5.28 -13.92 -13.67
C ARG A 59 -5.58 -15.06 -12.70
N SER A 60 -6.32 -14.80 -11.62
CA SER A 60 -6.61 -15.79 -10.56
C SER A 60 -5.35 -16.42 -9.95
N VAL A 61 -4.25 -15.65 -9.91
CA VAL A 61 -2.97 -16.08 -9.33
C VAL A 61 -2.95 -15.83 -7.82
N LEU A 62 -3.72 -14.85 -7.35
CA LEU A 62 -3.82 -14.55 -5.92
C LEU A 62 -4.60 -15.64 -5.17
N LYS A 63 -4.18 -15.89 -3.93
CA LYS A 63 -4.84 -16.86 -3.04
C LYS A 63 -6.24 -16.35 -2.64
N PRO A 64 -7.21 -17.26 -2.37
CA PRO A 64 -8.56 -16.89 -1.92
C PRO A 64 -8.59 -16.01 -0.66
N SER A 65 -7.58 -16.11 0.22
CA SER A 65 -7.42 -15.23 1.39
C SER A 65 -7.26 -13.73 1.04
N SER A 66 -7.05 -13.41 -0.25
CA SER A 66 -6.99 -12.05 -0.78
C SER A 66 -8.32 -11.61 -1.41
N GLU A 67 -9.44 -12.19 -1.02
CA GLU A 67 -10.77 -11.96 -1.62
C GLU A 67 -11.11 -10.48 -1.82
N LYS A 68 -10.82 -9.63 -0.82
CA LYS A 68 -11.06 -8.18 -0.91
C LYS A 68 -10.27 -7.51 -2.06
N ILE A 69 -9.02 -7.94 -2.27
CA ILE A 69 -8.14 -7.47 -3.35
C ILE A 69 -8.66 -7.98 -4.69
N ILE A 70 -9.05 -9.26 -4.74
CA ILE A 70 -9.61 -9.89 -5.94
C ILE A 70 -10.88 -9.17 -6.38
N ASN A 71 -11.85 -9.00 -5.47
CA ASN A 71 -13.12 -8.30 -5.72
C ASN A 71 -12.90 -6.86 -6.20
N THR A 72 -11.91 -6.16 -5.62
CA THR A 72 -11.55 -4.81 -6.06
C THR A 72 -11.03 -4.79 -7.50
N ALA A 73 -10.24 -5.78 -7.91
CA ALA A 73 -9.66 -5.86 -9.26
C ALA A 73 -10.64 -6.38 -10.32
N THR A 74 -11.65 -7.17 -9.92
CA THR A 74 -12.62 -7.78 -10.84
C THR A 74 -13.84 -6.89 -11.07
N ILE A 75 -14.38 -6.27 -10.03
CA ILE A 75 -15.65 -5.52 -10.07
C ILE A 75 -15.46 -4.08 -10.56
N GLU A 76 -14.39 -3.42 -10.13
CA GLU A 76 -14.24 -1.97 -10.35
C GLU A 76 -13.59 -1.63 -11.69
N PRO A 77 -13.91 -0.47 -12.30
CA PRO A 77 -13.18 0.05 -13.45
C PRO A 77 -11.70 0.20 -13.14
N LYS A 78 -10.81 -0.14 -14.09
CA LYS A 78 -9.35 -0.22 -13.89
C LYS A 78 -8.76 0.95 -13.08
N LYS A 79 -9.10 2.20 -13.43
CA LYS A 79 -8.60 3.39 -12.70
C LYS A 79 -9.01 3.40 -11.23
N LYS A 80 -10.27 3.07 -10.94
CA LYS A 80 -10.82 3.00 -9.57
C LYS A 80 -10.28 1.80 -8.80
N ALA A 81 -10.11 0.65 -9.48
CA ALA A 81 -9.46 -0.53 -8.92
C ALA A 81 -8.02 -0.21 -8.48
N LEU A 82 -7.21 0.36 -9.36
CA LEU A 82 -5.81 0.73 -9.06
C LEU A 82 -5.71 1.72 -7.91
N TYR A 83 -6.60 2.71 -7.84
CA TYR A 83 -6.67 3.63 -6.71
C TYR A 83 -6.95 2.90 -5.39
N LYS A 84 -7.99 2.06 -5.35
CA LYS A 84 -8.35 1.29 -4.16
C LYS A 84 -7.23 0.34 -3.73
N LEU A 85 -6.57 -0.31 -4.69
CA LEU A 85 -5.42 -1.19 -4.43
C LEU A 85 -4.26 -0.44 -3.78
N ARG A 86 -3.92 0.76 -4.28
CA ARG A 86 -2.89 1.62 -3.64
C ARG A 86 -3.22 1.92 -2.19
N VAL A 87 -4.48 2.27 -1.89
CA VAL A 87 -4.92 2.56 -0.52
C VAL A 87 -4.86 1.32 0.36
N GLU A 88 -5.28 0.16 -0.15
CA GLU A 88 -5.23 -1.10 0.61
C GLU A 88 -3.79 -1.57 0.87
N ILE A 89 -2.87 -1.41 -0.08
CA ILE A 89 -1.43 -1.65 0.14
C ILE A 89 -0.92 -0.81 1.31
N ILE A 90 -1.23 0.49 1.35
CA ILE A 90 -0.79 1.37 2.45
C ILE A 90 -1.36 0.92 3.79
N LYS A 91 -2.63 0.50 3.85
CA LYS A 91 -3.22 -0.03 5.08
C LYS A 91 -2.52 -1.30 5.57
N ILE A 92 -2.21 -2.22 4.65
CA ILE A 92 -1.48 -3.45 4.97
C ILE A 92 -0.09 -3.11 5.52
N LEU A 93 0.64 -2.22 4.85
CA LEU A 93 1.95 -1.77 5.30
C LEU A 93 1.90 -1.09 6.67
N LYS A 94 0.91 -0.22 6.90
CA LYS A 94 0.73 0.46 8.20
C LYS A 94 0.40 -0.53 9.32
N ASN A 95 -0.45 -1.52 9.05
CA ASN A 95 -0.77 -2.57 10.02
C ASN A 95 0.45 -3.45 10.33
N ALA A 96 1.23 -3.81 9.30
CA ALA A 96 2.48 -4.55 9.50
C ALA A 96 3.49 -3.77 10.33
N TRP A 97 3.69 -2.48 10.02
CA TRP A 97 4.55 -1.58 10.79
C TRP A 97 4.09 -1.46 12.25
N ARG A 98 2.79 -1.31 12.50
CA ARG A 98 2.23 -1.30 13.87
C ARG A 98 2.50 -2.60 14.60
N ALA A 99 2.22 -3.74 13.97
CA ALA A 99 2.45 -5.04 14.58
C ALA A 99 3.93 -5.26 14.92
N ILE A 100 4.86 -4.85 14.06
CA ILE A 100 6.30 -4.91 14.31
C ILE A 100 6.68 -4.05 15.52
N ASN A 101 6.22 -2.79 15.57
CA ASN A 101 6.57 -1.88 16.65
C ASN A 101 5.89 -2.22 17.99
N GLU A 102 4.64 -2.69 17.97
CA GLU A 102 3.95 -3.17 19.18
C GLU A 102 4.67 -4.40 19.78
N VAL A 103 5.18 -5.29 18.93
CA VAL A 103 6.00 -6.44 19.36
C VAL A 103 7.34 -5.95 19.92
N SER A 104 7.98 -4.98 19.29
CA SER A 104 9.23 -4.38 19.80
C SER A 104 9.03 -3.69 21.16
N ASP A 105 7.93 -2.96 21.36
CA ASP A 105 7.62 -2.31 22.65
C ASP A 105 7.39 -3.34 23.77
N ARG A 106 6.67 -4.44 23.47
CA ARG A 106 6.44 -5.54 24.42
C ARG A 106 7.72 -6.29 24.79
N LEU A 107 8.65 -6.45 23.84
CA LEU A 107 9.95 -7.09 24.09
C LEU A 107 10.92 -6.16 24.83
N ALA A 108 10.74 -4.84 24.74
CA ALA A 108 11.57 -3.84 25.42
C ALA A 108 11.19 -3.61 26.89
N GLY A 109 10.18 -4.31 27.43
CA GLY A 109 9.84 -4.29 28.85
C GLY A 109 9.37 -2.92 29.36
N ARG A 110 8.48 -2.25 28.63
CA ARG A 110 7.69 -1.12 29.13
C ARG A 110 6.24 -1.50 29.35
#